data_AF-A0A2E5TP69-F1
#
_entry.id   AF-A0A2E5TP69-F1
#
_cell.length_a   1.000
_cell.length_b   1.000
_cell.length_c   1.000
_cell.angle_alpha   90.00
_cell.angle_beta   90.00
_cell.angle_gamma   90.00
#
_symmetry.space_group_name_H-M   'P 1'
#
loop_
_entity.id
_entity.type
_entity.pdbx_description
1 polymer ?
#
loop_
_entity_poly.entity_id
_entity_poly.type
_entity_poly.pdbx_seq_one_letter_code
_entity_poly.pdbx_strand_id
1 'polypeptide(L)'
;MSKRIKTRSSNQKSKSGSKSGYGSPNVNKRTITKKDLKSILKKPWSKITSMDLYKLYQFGHQSEELAANFKTTTIQILNRLRYQ
;
A
#
# COMPACT_ATOMS: atom_id res chain seq x y z
N MET A 1 24.42 -54.32 33.65
CA MET A 1 23.95 -53.39 32.61
C MET A 1 23.02 -52.36 33.26
N SER A 2 23.52 -51.15 33.54
CA SER A 2 22.77 -50.09 34.24
C SER A 2 22.31 -49.00 33.28
N LYS A 3 21.01 -48.67 33.35
CA LYS A 3 20.33 -47.63 32.54
C LYS A 3 20.78 -46.23 33.00
N ARG A 4 21.21 -45.38 32.07
CA ARG A 4 21.62 -43.99 32.31
C ARG A 4 20.44 -43.04 32.01
N ILE A 5 19.97 -42.32 33.03
CA ILE A 5 19.12 -41.13 32.88
C ILE A 5 19.74 -40.02 33.73
N LYS A 6 20.15 -38.89 33.12
CA LYS A 6 20.32 -37.61 33.82
C LYS A 6 20.23 -36.41 32.87
N THR A 7 19.02 -35.84 32.88
CA THR A 7 18.57 -34.44 32.67
C THR A 7 19.54 -33.38 32.12
N ARG A 8 19.06 -32.64 31.10
CA ARG A 8 19.54 -31.32 30.63
C ARG A 8 19.15 -30.20 31.59
N SER A 9 20.08 -29.28 31.89
CA SER A 9 19.89 -27.94 32.49
C SER A 9 21.31 -27.47 32.84
N SER A 10 21.87 -26.31 32.51
CA SER A 10 21.36 -24.95 32.30
C SER A 10 22.54 -24.12 31.77
N ASN A 11 22.34 -23.24 30.80
CA ASN A 11 23.09 -21.98 30.78
C ASN A 11 22.25 -20.88 30.14
N GLN A 12 21.22 -20.46 30.89
CA GLN A 12 20.60 -19.16 30.68
C GLN A 12 21.58 -18.10 31.19
N LYS A 13 22.08 -17.25 30.30
CA LYS A 13 22.50 -15.90 30.68
C LYS A 13 21.90 -14.89 29.71
N SER A 14 20.85 -14.28 30.24
CA SER A 14 20.07 -13.14 29.81
C SER A 14 20.88 -11.87 29.56
N LYS A 15 20.43 -11.04 28.60
CA LYS A 15 19.99 -9.63 28.74
C LYS A 15 20.14 -8.91 27.40
N SER A 16 19.03 -8.52 26.77
CA SER A 16 18.41 -7.18 26.91
C SER A 16 18.76 -6.28 25.72
N GLY A 17 18.01 -6.44 24.64
CA GLY A 17 17.78 -5.39 23.64
C GLY A 17 16.37 -4.86 23.82
N SER A 18 16.26 -3.75 24.52
CA SER A 18 15.05 -3.11 25.02
C SER A 18 14.18 -2.47 23.94
N LYS A 19 12.85 -2.58 24.14
CA LYS A 19 11.74 -1.79 23.55
C LYS A 19 11.53 -1.95 22.03
N SER A 20 10.76 -2.97 21.65
CA SER A 20 9.82 -2.81 20.54
C SER A 20 8.78 -1.79 21.00
N GLY A 21 9.04 -0.50 20.73
CA GLY A 21 8.08 0.56 21.00
C GLY A 21 6.77 0.31 20.25
N TYR A 22 5.66 0.72 20.83
CA TYR A 22 4.36 0.73 20.16
C TYR A 22 4.47 1.52 18.86
N GLY A 23 4.52 0.77 17.75
CA GLY A 23 4.64 1.31 16.43
C GLY A 23 4.90 0.14 15.51
N SER A 24 3.82 -0.47 15.00
CA SER A 24 3.92 -1.39 13.88
C SER A 24 4.70 -0.68 12.77
N PRO A 25 5.97 -1.02 12.49
CA PRO A 25 6.71 -0.41 11.41
C PRO A 25 6.35 -1.21 10.16
N ASN A 26 5.06 -1.23 9.83
CA ASN A 26 4.59 -1.70 8.55
C ASN A 26 3.72 -0.62 7.90
N VAL A 27 4.24 0.61 7.91
CA VAL A 27 3.91 1.54 6.84
C VAL A 27 4.65 1.00 5.63
N ASN A 28 4.09 -0.05 5.01
CA ASN A 28 4.37 -0.36 3.62
C ASN A 28 4.00 0.91 2.85
N LYS A 29 4.95 1.84 2.75
CA LYS A 29 4.93 2.96 1.81
C LYS A 29 5.01 2.28 0.45
N ARG A 30 3.89 1.70 0.00
CA ARG A 30 3.78 1.11 -1.33
C ARG A 30 4.05 2.26 -2.27
N THR A 31 5.27 2.32 -2.78
CA THR A 31 5.64 3.23 -3.85
C THR A 31 4.70 2.89 -4.99
N ILE A 32 3.81 3.82 -5.34
CA ILE A 32 2.89 3.64 -6.46
C ILE A 32 3.78 3.41 -7.68
N THR A 33 3.68 2.22 -8.26
CA THR A 33 4.52 1.86 -9.39
C THR A 33 3.84 2.29 -10.69
N LYS A 34 4.63 2.47 -11.76
CA LYS A 34 4.09 2.70 -13.12
C LYS A 34 3.11 1.59 -13.55
N LYS A 35 3.24 0.38 -13.01
CA LYS A 35 2.31 -0.74 -13.26
C LYS A 35 0.93 -0.49 -12.66
N ASP A 36 0.88 0.09 -11.46
CA ASP A 36 -0.38 0.41 -10.78
C ASP A 36 -1.15 1.48 -11.57
N LEU A 37 -0.48 2.51 -12.09
CA LEU A 37 -1.10 3.54 -12.92
C LEU A 37 -1.69 2.94 -14.21
N LYS A 38 -0.93 2.07 -14.90
CA LYS A 38 -1.42 1.34 -16.07
C LYS A 38 -2.64 0.48 -15.74
N SER A 39 -2.68 -0.12 -14.54
CA SER A 39 -3.83 -0.91 -14.11
C SER A 39 -5.07 -0.03 -13.93
N ILE A 40 -4.92 1.20 -13.43
CA ILE A 40 -6.01 2.15 -13.25
C ILE A 40 -6.54 2.63 -14.61
N LEU A 41 -5.65 3.00 -15.53
CA LEU A 41 -6.03 3.48 -16.87
C LEU A 41 -6.82 2.45 -17.69
N LYS A 42 -6.65 1.16 -17.40
CA LYS A 42 -7.41 0.07 -18.06
C LYS A 42 -8.80 -0.17 -17.47
N LYS A 43 -9.13 0.42 -16.32
CA LYS A 43 -10.43 0.20 -15.67
C LYS A 43 -11.54 0.95 -16.42
N PRO A 44 -12.76 0.41 -16.46
CA PRO A 44 -13.92 1.18 -16.91
C PRO A 44 -14.25 2.29 -15.89
N TRP A 45 -14.79 3.41 -16.36
CA TRP A 45 -15.13 4.59 -15.53
C TRP A 45 -15.96 4.25 -14.28
N SER A 46 -16.89 3.30 -14.40
CA SER A 46 -17.75 2.83 -13.31
C SER A 46 -16.99 2.22 -12.13
N LYS A 47 -15.80 1.65 -12.38
CA LYS A 47 -14.94 1.01 -11.37
C LYS A 47 -13.82 1.91 -10.86
N ILE A 48 -13.70 3.12 -11.39
CA ILE A 48 -12.70 4.09 -10.96
C ILE A 48 -13.15 4.76 -9.68
N THR A 49 -12.24 4.83 -8.71
CA THR A 49 -12.48 5.51 -7.44
C THR A 49 -11.85 6.90 -7.47
N SER A 50 -12.29 7.81 -6.59
CA SER A 50 -11.66 9.13 -6.43
C SER A 50 -10.17 9.01 -6.08
N MET A 51 -9.80 7.99 -5.31
CA MET A 51 -8.39 7.71 -4.99
C MET A 51 -7.57 7.27 -6.19
N ASP A 52 -8.15 6.52 -7.11
CA ASP A 52 -7.46 6.11 -8.33
C ASP A 52 -7.17 7.33 -9.23
N LEU A 53 -8.13 8.25 -9.35
CA LEU A 53 -7.94 9.52 -10.07
C LEU A 53 -6.90 10.41 -9.39
N TYR A 54 -6.93 10.49 -8.06
CA TYR A 54 -5.95 11.26 -7.30
C TYR A 54 -4.52 10.76 -7.52
N LYS A 55 -4.32 9.44 -7.54
CA LYS A 55 -3.01 8.86 -7.86
C LYS A 55 -2.55 9.24 -9.27
N LEU A 56 -3.43 9.16 -10.27
CA LEU A 56 -3.07 9.57 -11.63
C LEU A 56 -2.67 11.05 -11.69
N TYR A 57 -3.41 11.90 -10.98
CA TYR A 57 -3.12 13.34 -10.92
C TYR A 57 -1.78 13.62 -10.23
N GLN A 58 -1.48 12.94 -9.12
CA GLN A 58 -0.20 13.06 -8.41
C GLN A 58 1.00 12.65 -9.27
N PHE A 59 0.79 11.79 -10.27
CA PHE A 59 1.80 11.37 -11.24
C PHE A 59 1.87 12.26 -12.50
N GLY A 60 1.11 13.37 -12.54
CA GLY A 60 1.18 14.38 -13.59
C GLY A 60 0.18 14.21 -14.74
N HIS A 61 -0.80 13.30 -14.64
CA HIS A 61 -1.87 13.21 -15.63
C HIS A 61 -2.83 14.40 -15.52
N GLN A 62 -3.13 15.03 -16.65
CA GLN A 62 -4.06 16.16 -16.70
C GLN A 62 -5.51 15.68 -16.77
N SER A 63 -6.43 16.49 -16.24
CA SER A 63 -7.86 16.18 -16.23
C SER A 63 -8.45 16.01 -17.64
N GLU A 64 -7.91 16.69 -18.65
CA GLU A 64 -8.32 16.55 -20.05
C GLU A 64 -7.90 15.20 -20.63
N GLU A 65 -6.67 14.77 -20.36
CA GLU A 65 -6.15 13.45 -20.77
C GLU A 65 -6.96 12.31 -20.12
N LEU A 66 -7.31 12.47 -18.84
CA LEU A 66 -8.13 11.50 -18.12
C LEU A 66 -9.57 11.46 -18.66
N ALA A 67 -10.13 12.61 -19.01
CA ALA A 67 -11.46 12.70 -19.64
C ALA A 67 -11.49 11.94 -20.97
N ALA A 68 -10.47 12.11 -21.82
CA ALA A 68 -10.33 11.40 -23.08
C ALA A 68 -10.18 9.88 -22.87
N ASN A 69 -9.30 9.46 -21.95
CA ASN A 69 -9.06 8.03 -21.67
C ASN A 69 -10.31 7.31 -21.16
N PHE A 70 -11.08 7.94 -20.27
CA PHE A 70 -12.27 7.34 -19.67
C PHE A 70 -13.56 7.64 -20.42
N LYS A 71 -13.50 8.34 -21.56
CA LYS A 71 -14.65 8.76 -22.37
C LYS A 71 -15.69 9.52 -21.53
N THR A 72 -15.20 10.43 -20.69
CA THR A 72 -16.02 11.23 -19.75
C THR A 72 -15.75 12.72 -19.96
N THR A 73 -16.47 13.58 -19.24
CA THR A 73 -16.21 15.03 -19.30
C THR A 73 -15.21 15.44 -18.23
N THR A 74 -14.43 16.49 -18.51
CA THR A 74 -13.51 17.10 -17.53
C THR A 74 -14.23 17.50 -16.24
N ILE A 75 -15.48 17.97 -16.35
CA ILE A 75 -16.33 18.32 -15.20
C ILE A 75 -16.58 17.10 -14.32
N GLN A 76 -16.87 15.93 -14.89
CA GLN A 76 -17.07 14.69 -14.12
C GLN A 76 -15.79 14.24 -13.41
N ILE A 77 -14.63 14.37 -14.06
CA ILE A 77 -13.32 14.09 -13.44
C ILE A 77 -13.10 15.03 -12.25
N LEU A 78 -13.28 16.34 -12.43
CA LEU A 78 -13.09 17.36 -11.40
C LEU A 78 -14.07 17.19 -10.23
N ASN A 79 -15.35 16.92 -10.52
CA ASN A 79 -16.35 16.65 -9.48
C ASN A 79 -15.95 15.44 -8.61
N ARG A 80 -15.38 14.41 -9.22
CA ARG A 80 -14.95 13.21 -8.50
C ARG A 80 -13.68 13.42 -7.68
N LEU A 81 -12.81 14.34 -8.11
CA LEU A 81 -11.64 14.79 -7.36
C LEU A 81 -12.01 15.73 -6.19
N ARG A 82 -13.12 16.48 -6.30
CA ARG A 82 -13.54 17.50 -5.32
C ARG A 82 -14.05 16.93 -3.99
N TYR A 83 -14.67 15.76 -4.00
CA TYR A 83 -15.30 15.15 -2.81
C TYR A 83 -14.45 13.99 -2.26
N GLN A 84 -13.25 14.29 -1.75
CA GLN A 84 -12.46 13.34 -0.96
C GLN A 84 -12.87 13.35 0.51
#